data_AF-A0A955Y1W3-F1
#
_entry.id   AF-A0A955Y1W3-F1
#
_cell.length_a   1.000
_cell.length_b   1.000
_cell.length_c   1.000
_cell.angle_alpha   90.00
_cell.angle_beta   90.00
_cell.angle_gamma   90.00
#
_symmetry.space_group_name_H-M   'P 1'
#
loop_
_entity.id
_entity.type
_entity.pdbx_description
1 polymer ?
#
loop_
_entity_poly.entity_id
_entity_poly.type
_entity_poly.pdbx_seq_one_letter_code
_entity_poly.pdbx_strand_id
1 'polypeptide(L)'
;MVAVLLAGNVLSGCGDACERLCRETSLRLASCIDGSTTWADLGARNRVDFVDQCQAAWDRTSAELTTSDLGEAVEICAEGHDTLATLTCDEIRLLYAR
;
A
#
# COMPACT_ATOMS: atom_id res chain seq x y z
N MET A 1 -3.60 -19.32 39.50
CA MET A 1 -3.41 -18.01 38.84
C MET A 1 -2.31 -18.19 37.81
N VAL A 2 -2.65 -18.35 36.54
CA VAL A 2 -1.67 -18.51 35.46
C VAL A 2 -1.57 -17.19 34.74
N ALA A 3 -0.49 -16.47 34.99
CA ALA A 3 -0.06 -15.34 34.17
C ALA A 3 0.45 -15.91 32.84
N VAL A 4 -0.36 -15.84 31.78
CA VAL A 4 0.11 -16.12 30.42
C VAL A 4 0.64 -14.83 29.84
N LEU A 5 1.94 -14.84 29.65
CA LEU A 5 2.79 -13.75 29.21
C LEU A 5 2.45 -13.28 27.80
N LEU A 6 2.43 -11.95 27.67
CA LEU A 6 2.65 -11.18 26.45
C LEU A 6 3.78 -11.81 25.61
N ALA A 7 3.44 -12.45 24.50
CA ALA A 7 4.41 -12.93 23.52
C ALA A 7 3.83 -12.74 22.12
N GLY A 8 4.36 -11.77 21.37
CA GLY A 8 4.03 -11.64 19.94
C GLY A 8 4.25 -10.30 19.25
N ASN A 9 4.83 -9.28 19.89
CA ASN A 9 5.19 -8.02 19.23
C ASN A 9 6.66 -8.01 18.75
N VAL A 10 7.07 -8.85 17.78
CA VAL A 10 8.30 -8.60 16.99
C VAL A 10 8.31 -9.39 15.67
N LEU A 11 7.48 -9.00 14.70
CA LEU A 11 7.80 -9.23 13.27
C LEU A 11 8.17 -7.87 12.65
N SER A 12 9.21 -7.25 13.21
CA SER A 12 9.83 -6.01 12.74
C SER A 12 10.64 -6.25 11.46
N GLY A 13 9.97 -6.71 10.40
CA GLY A 13 10.60 -7.02 9.11
C GLY A 13 9.66 -6.96 7.91
N CYS A 14 8.34 -6.93 8.11
CA CYS A 14 7.38 -6.68 7.04
C CYS A 14 6.42 -5.60 7.55
N GLY A 15 6.41 -4.43 6.91
CA GLY A 15 5.41 -3.40 7.15
C GLY A 15 3.98 -3.92 7.10
N ASP A 16 3.02 -3.11 7.58
CA ASP A 16 1.61 -3.48 7.57
C ASP A 16 1.06 -3.70 6.13
N ALA A 17 -0.19 -4.14 6.04
CA ALA A 17 -0.81 -4.44 4.75
C ALA A 17 -0.84 -3.23 3.81
N CYS A 18 -0.98 -2.01 4.34
CA CYS A 18 -1.01 -0.78 3.55
C CYS A 18 0.37 -0.44 3.01
N GLU A 19 1.42 -0.59 3.81
CA GLU A 19 2.79 -0.45 3.33
C GLU A 19 3.13 -1.43 2.21
N ARG A 20 2.69 -2.69 2.33
CA ARG A 20 2.87 -3.70 1.26
C ARG A 20 2.10 -3.29 0.01
N LEU A 21 0.85 -2.87 0.16
CA LEU A 21 0.03 -2.41 -0.96
C LEU A 21 0.71 -1.26 -1.72
N CYS A 22 1.28 -0.26 -1.03
CA CYS A 22 2.04 0.82 -1.66
C CYS A 22 3.20 0.28 -2.53
N ARG A 23 3.99 -0.66 -1.99
CA ARG A 23 5.14 -1.24 -2.71
C ARG A 23 4.70 -2.08 -3.90
N GLU A 24 3.72 -2.96 -3.73
CA GLU A 24 3.21 -3.83 -4.81
C GLU A 24 2.54 -3.03 -5.92
N THR A 25 1.77 -1.99 -5.55
CA THR A 25 1.22 -1.03 -6.51
C THR A 25 2.33 -0.40 -7.35
N SER A 26 3.43 0.05 -6.74
CA SER A 26 4.55 0.62 -7.47
C SER A 26 5.21 -0.37 -8.45
N LEU A 27 5.28 -1.65 -8.08
CA LEU A 27 5.85 -2.71 -8.91
C LEU A 27 4.96 -3.01 -10.10
N ARG A 28 3.66 -3.17 -9.85
CA ARG A 28 2.68 -3.40 -10.90
C ARG A 28 2.58 -2.23 -11.84
N LEU A 29 2.52 -1.00 -11.32
CA LEU A 29 2.59 0.20 -12.15
C LEU A 29 3.85 0.17 -13.00
N ALA A 30 5.05 -0.01 -12.43
CA ALA A 30 6.28 -0.05 -13.21
C ALA A 30 6.28 -1.07 -14.36
N SER A 31 5.59 -2.21 -14.19
CA SER A 31 5.43 -3.21 -15.26
C SER A 31 4.37 -2.84 -16.30
N CYS A 32 3.42 -1.97 -15.94
CA CYS A 32 2.28 -1.60 -16.76
C CYS A 32 2.39 -0.20 -17.39
N ILE A 33 3.08 0.77 -16.78
CA ILE A 33 3.32 2.06 -17.42
C ILE A 33 4.32 1.89 -18.57
N ASP A 34 3.89 2.28 -19.77
CA ASP A 34 4.71 2.35 -20.96
C ASP A 34 4.96 3.82 -21.34
N GLY A 35 5.60 4.09 -22.48
CA GLY A 35 5.95 5.45 -22.90
C GLY A 35 4.79 6.45 -22.99
N SER A 36 3.53 6.02 -22.85
CA SER A 36 2.36 6.89 -22.78
C SER A 36 2.00 7.41 -21.38
N THR A 37 2.54 6.82 -20.31
CA THR A 37 2.29 7.23 -18.92
C THR A 37 3.60 7.23 -18.13
N THR A 38 3.91 8.35 -17.50
CA THR A 38 5.11 8.52 -16.69
C THR A 38 4.76 8.59 -15.22
N TRP A 39 5.77 8.45 -14.35
CA TRP A 39 5.57 8.68 -12.92
C TRP A 39 5.04 10.08 -12.61
N ALA A 40 5.38 11.07 -13.43
CA ALA A 40 4.92 12.45 -13.24
C ALA A 40 3.40 12.58 -13.40
N ASP A 41 2.81 11.80 -14.31
CA ASP A 41 1.35 11.73 -14.50
C ASP A 41 0.66 11.11 -13.26
N LEU A 42 1.39 10.30 -12.50
CA LEU A 42 0.98 9.71 -11.22
C LEU A 42 1.29 10.62 -10.02
N GLY A 43 1.73 11.86 -10.25
CA GLY A 43 2.10 12.81 -9.19
C GLY A 43 3.43 12.49 -8.49
N ALA A 44 4.25 11.60 -9.04
CA ALA A 44 5.53 11.19 -8.46
C ALA A 44 6.71 11.49 -9.39
N ARG A 45 7.87 11.79 -8.81
CA ARG A 45 9.09 12.05 -9.60
C ARG A 45 9.66 10.78 -10.23
N ASN A 46 9.47 9.66 -9.55
CA ASN A 46 9.91 8.32 -9.96
C ASN A 46 9.19 7.27 -9.08
N ARG A 47 9.47 5.99 -9.32
CA ARG A 47 8.90 4.88 -8.56
C ARG A 47 9.16 4.96 -7.05
N VAL A 48 10.37 5.33 -6.64
CA VAL A 48 10.75 5.41 -5.22
C VAL A 48 9.95 6.51 -4.55
N ASP A 49 9.90 7.67 -5.18
CA ASP A 49 9.11 8.82 -4.71
C ASP A 49 7.61 8.48 -4.59
N PHE A 50 7.05 7.66 -5.49
CA PHE A 50 5.67 7.18 -5.36
C PHE A 50 5.46 6.35 -4.09
N VAL A 51 6.35 5.41 -3.80
CA VAL A 51 6.27 4.57 -2.59
C VAL A 51 6.39 5.43 -1.33
N ASP A 52 7.36 6.34 -1.30
CA ASP A 52 7.60 7.23 -0.16
C ASP A 52 6.38 8.12 0.10
N GLN A 53 5.77 8.69 -0.95
CA GLN A 53 4.56 9.51 -0.85
C GLN A 53 3.36 8.68 -0.35
N CYS A 54 3.19 7.46 -0.87
CA CYS A 54 2.12 6.55 -0.44
C CYS A 54 2.26 6.18 1.05
N GLN A 55 3.47 5.83 1.48
CA GLN A 55 3.76 5.52 2.88
C GLN A 55 3.55 6.74 3.78
N ALA A 56 4.06 7.91 3.41
CA ALA A 56 3.86 9.14 4.17
C ALA A 56 2.37 9.58 4.23
N ALA A 57 1.56 9.22 3.24
CA ALA A 57 0.12 9.42 3.30
C ALA A 57 -0.54 8.44 4.28
N TRP A 58 -0.15 7.16 4.26
CA TRP A 58 -0.62 6.16 5.20
C TRP A 58 -0.24 6.47 6.65
N ASP A 59 1.00 6.86 6.91
CA ASP A 59 1.47 7.22 8.26
C ASP A 59 0.66 8.37 8.86
N ARG A 60 0.29 9.36 8.04
CA ARG A 60 -0.57 10.47 8.47
C ARG A 60 -1.99 10.01 8.77
N THR A 61 -2.59 9.24 7.86
CA THR A 61 -3.95 8.72 8.02
C THR A 61 -4.05 7.81 9.25
N SER A 62 -3.15 6.84 9.38
CA SER A 62 -3.16 5.86 10.48
C SER A 62 -2.97 6.51 11.86
N ALA A 63 -2.24 7.62 11.95
CA ALA A 63 -2.09 8.39 13.18
C ALA A 63 -3.39 9.08 13.64
N GLU A 64 -4.35 9.29 12.73
CA GLU A 64 -5.64 9.93 13.00
C GLU A 64 -6.76 8.91 13.26
N LEU A 65 -6.53 7.63 12.97
CA LEU A 65 -7.52 6.56 13.13
C LEU A 65 -7.62 6.06 14.57
N THR A 66 -8.82 5.65 14.96
CA THR A 66 -9.00 4.87 16.19
C THR A 66 -8.46 3.46 16.00
N THR A 67 -8.24 2.72 17.09
CA THR A 67 -7.77 1.32 16.99
C THR A 67 -8.72 0.42 16.18
N SER A 68 -10.02 0.67 16.23
CA SER A 68 -11.00 -0.09 15.45
C SER A 68 -10.86 0.23 13.96
N ASP A 69 -10.84 1.52 13.62
CA ASP A 69 -10.76 1.98 12.23
C ASP A 69 -9.41 1.60 11.60
N LEU A 70 -8.33 1.61 12.38
CA LEU A 70 -7.02 1.14 11.94
C LEU A 70 -7.05 -0.35 11.57
N GLY A 71 -7.75 -1.18 12.35
CA GLY A 71 -7.94 -2.59 12.05
C GLY A 71 -8.65 -2.80 10.71
N GLU A 72 -9.76 -2.09 10.51
CA GLU A 72 -10.52 -2.14 9.26
C GLU A 72 -9.70 -1.61 8.06
N ALA A 73 -8.99 -0.51 8.22
CA ALA A 73 -8.15 0.06 7.17
C ALA A 73 -7.04 -0.92 6.73
N VAL A 74 -6.40 -1.62 7.68
CA VAL A 74 -5.39 -2.64 7.38
C VAL A 74 -6.02 -3.84 6.64
N GLU A 75 -7.23 -4.24 6.99
CA GLU A 75 -7.97 -5.30 6.29
C GLU A 75 -8.29 -4.89 4.85
N ILE A 76 -8.81 -3.68 4.65
CA ILE A 76 -9.07 -3.11 3.31
C ILE A 76 -7.79 -3.05 2.47
N CYS A 77 -6.66 -2.68 3.06
CA CYS A 77 -5.37 -2.70 2.35
C CYS A 77 -4.95 -4.12 1.93
N ALA A 78 -5.24 -5.13 2.75
CA ALA A 78 -4.97 -6.53 2.40
C ALA A 78 -5.87 -6.99 1.24
N GLU A 79 -7.16 -6.67 1.27
CA GLU A 79 -8.09 -6.96 0.17
C GLU A 79 -7.72 -6.23 -1.12
N GLY A 80 -7.28 -4.98 -1.00
CA GLY A 80 -6.79 -4.16 -2.11
C GLY A 80 -5.54 -4.77 -2.75
N HIS A 81 -4.63 -5.34 -1.95
CA HIS A 81 -3.47 -6.07 -2.45
C HIS A 81 -3.89 -7.30 -3.26
N ASP A 82 -4.82 -8.10 -2.74
CA ASP A 82 -5.28 -9.30 -3.43
C ASP A 82 -6.04 -8.96 -4.72
N THR A 83 -6.83 -7.88 -4.69
CA THR A 83 -7.49 -7.35 -5.88
C THR A 83 -6.47 -6.89 -6.92
N LEU A 84 -5.48 -6.08 -6.52
CA LEU A 84 -4.43 -5.59 -7.41
C LEU A 84 -3.68 -6.74 -8.10
N ALA A 85 -3.45 -7.85 -7.40
CA ALA A 85 -2.79 -9.02 -7.96
C ALA A 85 -3.56 -9.65 -9.13
N THR A 86 -4.90 -9.50 -9.15
CA THR A 86 -5.78 -10.04 -10.20
C THR A 86 -5.98 -9.11 -11.39
N LEU A 87 -5.71 -7.81 -11.23
CA LEU A 87 -5.95 -6.83 -12.29
C LEU A 87 -4.94 -6.97 -13.45
N THR A 88 -5.44 -6.72 -14.66
CA THR A 88 -4.65 -6.56 -15.88
C THR A 88 -3.98 -5.18 -15.92
N CYS A 89 -2.98 -5.01 -16.79
CA CYS A 89 -2.33 -3.71 -16.94
C CYS A 89 -3.27 -2.62 -17.46
N ASP A 90 -4.25 -2.96 -18.30
CA ASP A 90 -5.21 -1.98 -18.81
C ASP A 90 -6.16 -1.52 -17.69
N GLU A 91 -6.61 -2.43 -16.83
CA GLU A 91 -7.40 -2.08 -15.64
C GLU A 91 -6.60 -1.23 -14.66
N ILE A 92 -5.34 -1.57 -14.40
CA ILE A 92 -4.44 -0.77 -13.56
C ILE A 92 -4.25 0.62 -14.15
N ARG A 93 -4.01 0.73 -15.47
CA ARG A 93 -3.90 2.04 -16.13
C ARG A 93 -5.18 2.84 -16.00
N LEU A 94 -6.35 2.24 -16.16
CA LEU A 94 -7.64 2.94 -16.00
C LEU A 94 -7.85 3.48 -14.59
N LEU A 95 -7.37 2.77 -13.56
CA LEU A 95 -7.46 3.24 -12.17
C LEU A 95 -6.57 4.46 -11.90
N TYR A 96 -5.47 4.59 -12.63
CA TYR A 96 -4.44 5.62 -12.40
C TYR A 96 -4.35 6.68 -13.51
N ALA A 97 -5.07 6.51 -14.62
CA ALA A 97 -5.21 7.50 -15.68
C ALA A 97 -6.12 8.62 -15.17
N ARG A 98 -5.55 9.80 -14.92
CA ARG A 98 -6.26 10.97 -14.40
C ARG A 98 -6.18 12.14 -15.37
#